data_AF-A0A915ERR5-F1
#
_entry.id   AF-A0A915ERR5-F1
#
_cell.length_a   1.000
_cell.length_b   1.000
_cell.length_c   1.000
_cell.angle_alpha   90.00
_cell.angle_beta   90.00
_cell.angle_gamma   90.00
#
_symmetry.space_group_name_H-M   'P 1'
#
loop_
_entity.id
_entity.type
_entity.pdbx_description
1 polymer ?
#
loop_
_entity_poly.entity_id
_entity_poly.type
_entity_poly.pdbx_seq_one_letter_code
_entity_poly.pdbx_strand_id
1 'polypeptide(L)'
;MVEAEKFPSVPETLLKRRKNRAALRAGALKNTIDKQKKTEIFKRAKQYLVEYRKLQKTDLVLKREAKKAGNYYVPDKPKLAFVVRIRGIGKIHPRSRKVLQLLHLRQITFAALARKLKFCRHQKFYQSASRLSLRLIRSLSHASPRLEYNRRIPPPKYSC
;
A
#
# COMPACT_ATOMS: atom_id res chain seq x y z
N MET A 1 -16.79 -30.36 -54.70
CA MET A 1 -15.43 -30.16 -54.16
C MET A 1 -15.17 -28.66 -54.19
N VAL A 2 -15.22 -27.97 -53.05
CA VAL A 2 -15.00 -26.52 -52.99
C VAL A 2 -13.50 -26.30 -52.84
N GLU A 3 -12.86 -25.79 -53.89
CA GLU A 3 -11.44 -25.50 -53.92
C GLU A 3 -11.13 -24.40 -52.90
N ALA A 4 -10.22 -24.71 -51.96
CA ALA A 4 -9.76 -23.74 -50.98
C ALA A 4 -8.97 -22.64 -51.70
N GLU A 5 -9.52 -21.42 -51.74
CA GLU A 5 -8.86 -20.24 -52.27
C GLU A 5 -7.48 -20.04 -51.60
N LYS A 6 -6.39 -20.25 -52.37
CA LYS A 6 -5.03 -19.95 -51.91
C LYS A 6 -4.81 -18.44 -51.96
N PHE A 7 -5.01 -17.78 -50.81
CA PHE A 7 -4.59 -16.40 -50.62
C PHE A 7 -3.09 -16.24 -50.94
N PRO A 8 -2.67 -15.11 -51.55
CA PRO A 8 -1.26 -14.88 -51.85
C PRO A 8 -0.45 -14.91 -50.55
N SER A 9 0.62 -15.71 -50.54
CA SER A 9 1.51 -15.82 -49.39
C SER A 9 2.12 -14.45 -49.08
N VAL A 10 1.74 -13.85 -47.95
CA VAL A 10 2.20 -12.52 -47.56
C VAL A 10 3.70 -12.58 -47.32
N PRO A 11 4.51 -11.71 -47.95
CA PRO A 11 5.96 -11.76 -47.80
C PRO A 11 6.37 -11.51 -46.34
N GLU A 12 7.31 -12.31 -45.84
CA GLU A 12 7.75 -12.28 -44.44
C GLU A 12 8.21 -10.90 -43.98
N THR A 13 8.79 -10.12 -44.88
CA THR A 13 9.27 -8.76 -44.63
C THR A 13 8.14 -7.83 -44.20
N LEU A 14 6.94 -7.97 -44.78
CA LEU A 14 5.76 -7.20 -44.39
C LEU A 14 5.24 -7.64 -43.01
N LEU A 15 5.26 -8.94 -42.70
CA LEU A 15 4.85 -9.45 -41.39
C LEU A 15 5.80 -8.94 -40.29
N LYS A 16 7.11 -8.99 -40.52
CA LYS A 16 8.14 -8.46 -39.59
C LYS A 16 7.96 -6.94 -39.40
N ARG A 17 7.72 -6.17 -40.48
CA ARG A 17 7.44 -4.73 -40.40
C ARG A 17 6.16 -4.40 -39.61
N ARG A 18 5.07 -5.16 -39.80
CA ARG A 18 3.81 -4.98 -39.07
C ARG A 18 3.98 -5.25 -37.57
N LYS A 19 4.67 -6.33 -37.20
CA LYS A 19 4.99 -6.66 -35.80
C LYS A 19 5.82 -5.55 -35.13
N ASN A 20 6.85 -5.04 -35.82
CA ASN A 20 7.68 -3.95 -35.29
C ASN A 20 6.88 -2.65 -35.10
N ARG A 21 6.04 -2.27 -36.07
CA ARG A 21 5.16 -1.08 -35.95
C ARG A 21 4.14 -1.22 -34.81
N ALA A 22 3.55 -2.40 -34.63
CA ALA A 22 2.63 -2.67 -33.53
C ALA A 22 3.34 -2.56 -32.17
N ALA A 23 4.56 -3.10 -32.05
CA ALA A 23 5.37 -3.00 -30.84
C ALA A 23 5.75 -1.53 -30.51
N LEU A 24 6.14 -0.75 -31.51
CA LEU A 24 6.45 0.67 -31.35
C LEU A 24 5.23 1.48 -30.92
N ARG A 25 4.06 1.25 -31.54
CA ARG A 25 2.80 1.90 -31.14
C ARG A 25 2.40 1.52 -29.73
N ALA A 26 2.50 0.25 -29.36
CA ALA A 26 2.22 -0.22 -28.01
C ALA A 26 3.17 0.43 -26.97
N GLY A 27 4.46 0.56 -27.29
CA GLY A 27 5.42 1.28 -26.44
C GLY A 27 5.09 2.77 -26.28
N ALA A 28 4.73 3.44 -27.38
CA ALA A 28 4.32 4.85 -27.34
C ALA A 28 3.07 5.07 -26.48
N LEU A 29 2.05 4.21 -26.62
CA LEU A 29 0.82 4.27 -25.81
C LEU A 29 1.09 3.99 -24.33
N LYS A 30 1.96 3.03 -23.99
CA LYS A 30 2.38 2.80 -22.59
C LYS A 30 3.04 4.04 -22.01
N ASN A 31 3.93 4.68 -22.76
CA ASN A 31 4.63 5.89 -22.33
C ASN A 31 3.69 7.07 -22.10
N THR A 32 2.68 7.27 -22.95
CA THR A 32 1.69 8.34 -22.76
C THR A 32 0.83 8.09 -21.52
N ILE A 33 0.37 6.85 -21.34
CA ILE A 33 -0.38 6.42 -20.14
C ILE A 33 0.44 6.63 -18.86
N ASP A 34 1.72 6.26 -18.86
CA ASP A 34 2.56 6.40 -17.66
C ASP A 34 2.88 7.87 -17.36
N LYS A 35 3.00 8.73 -18.39
CA LYS A 35 3.09 10.19 -18.20
C LYS A 35 1.81 10.74 -17.57
N GLN A 36 0.64 10.35 -18.06
CA GLN A 36 -0.65 10.76 -17.48
C GLN A 36 -0.75 10.34 -16.01
N LYS A 37 -0.46 9.08 -15.68
CA LYS A 37 -0.43 8.58 -14.29
C LYS A 37 0.52 9.38 -13.41
N LYS A 38 1.73 9.72 -13.88
CA LYS A 38 2.69 10.53 -13.12
C LYS A 38 2.13 11.92 -12.80
N THR A 39 1.48 12.57 -13.75
CA THR A 39 0.86 13.89 -13.52
C THR A 39 -0.31 13.81 -12.52
N GLU A 40 -1.12 12.76 -12.58
CA GLU A 40 -2.20 12.51 -11.61
C GLU A 40 -1.66 12.25 -10.21
N ILE A 41 -0.64 11.39 -10.08
CA ILE A 41 0.02 11.09 -8.80
C ILE A 41 0.60 12.38 -8.18
N PHE A 42 1.21 13.24 -9.01
CA PHE A 42 1.74 14.52 -8.55
C PHE A 42 0.64 15.46 -8.03
N LYS A 43 -0.48 15.58 -8.77
CA LYS A 43 -1.65 16.36 -8.33
C LYS A 43 -2.19 15.85 -6.99
N ARG A 44 -2.34 14.53 -6.84
CA ARG A 44 -2.80 13.89 -5.58
C ARG A 44 -1.83 14.15 -4.42
N ALA A 45 -0.52 14.02 -4.65
CA ALA A 45 0.49 14.28 -3.63
C ALA A 45 0.43 15.73 -3.12
N LYS A 46 0.23 16.70 -4.03
CA LYS A 46 0.04 18.12 -3.66
C LYS A 46 -1.22 18.32 -2.82
N GLN A 47 -2.34 17.70 -3.21
CA GLN A 47 -3.61 17.77 -2.47
C GLN A 47 -3.45 17.25 -1.02
N TYR A 48 -2.85 16.07 -0.84
CA TYR A 48 -2.63 15.49 0.49
C TYR A 48 -1.74 16.38 1.37
N LEU A 49 -0.69 17.01 0.81
CA LEU A 49 0.14 17.94 1.58
C LEU A 49 -0.64 19.13 2.13
N VAL A 50 -1.54 19.70 1.32
CA VAL A 50 -2.39 20.81 1.72
C VAL A 50 -3.38 20.37 2.80
N GLU A 51 -4.02 19.21 2.62
CA GLU A 51 -4.95 18.62 3.58
C GLU A 51 -4.29 18.40 4.95
N TYR A 52 -3.12 17.75 4.99
CA TYR A 52 -2.42 17.49 6.26
C TYR A 52 -1.97 18.77 6.96
N ARG A 53 -1.53 19.79 6.21
CA ARG A 53 -1.17 21.10 6.79
C ARG A 53 -2.40 21.81 7.36
N LYS A 54 -3.55 21.74 6.66
CA LYS A 54 -4.81 22.30 7.16
C LYS A 54 -5.22 21.63 8.46
N LEU A 55 -5.25 20.30 8.52
CA LEU A 55 -5.59 19.53 9.73
C LEU A 55 -4.69 19.88 10.93
N GLN A 56 -3.37 20.02 10.71
CA GLN A 56 -2.46 20.43 11.77
C GLN A 56 -2.75 21.84 12.28
N LYS A 57 -3.07 22.77 11.38
CA LYS A 57 -3.40 24.15 11.75
C LYS A 57 -4.72 24.23 12.50
N THR A 58 -5.76 23.53 12.03
CA THR A 58 -7.07 23.52 12.70
C THR A 58 -6.97 22.98 14.12
N ASP A 59 -6.23 21.88 14.33
CA ASP A 59 -5.97 21.35 15.67
C ASP A 59 -5.28 22.35 16.61
N LEU A 60 -4.36 23.16 16.09
CA LEU A 60 -3.66 24.18 16.87
C LEU A 60 -4.58 25.37 17.19
N VAL A 61 -5.40 25.79 16.23
CA VAL A 61 -6.37 26.88 16.41
C VAL A 61 -7.40 26.49 17.47
N LEU A 62 -8.01 25.32 17.36
CA LEU A 62 -9.00 24.82 18.34
C LEU A 62 -8.43 24.74 19.76
N LYS A 63 -7.18 24.29 19.91
CA LYS A 63 -6.50 24.30 21.22
C LYS A 63 -6.33 25.71 21.79
N ARG A 64 -6.00 26.68 20.94
CA ARG A 64 -5.81 28.08 21.36
C ARG A 64 -7.14 28.73 21.73
N GLU A 65 -8.18 28.48 20.94
CA GLU A 65 -9.53 28.98 21.21
C GLU A 65 -10.09 28.41 22.50
N ALA A 66 -9.96 27.09 22.71
CA ALA A 66 -10.35 26.45 23.97
C ALA A 66 -9.60 27.09 25.16
N LYS A 67 -8.27 27.24 25.06
CA LYS A 67 -7.46 27.88 26.11
C LYS A 67 -7.88 29.34 26.38
N LYS A 68 -8.20 30.11 25.34
CA LYS A 68 -8.69 31.49 25.46
C LYS A 68 -10.05 31.56 26.17
N ALA A 69 -10.94 30.62 25.86
CA ALA A 69 -12.26 30.52 26.47
C ALA A 69 -12.24 29.88 27.88
N GLY A 70 -11.09 29.42 28.37
CA GLY A 70 -10.99 28.65 29.62
C GLY A 70 -11.52 27.21 29.51
N ASN A 71 -11.85 26.74 28.31
CA ASN A 71 -12.35 25.40 28.03
C ASN A 71 -11.22 24.43 27.65
N TYR A 72 -11.51 23.12 27.70
CA TYR A 72 -10.55 22.07 27.35
C TYR A 72 -10.83 21.47 25.97
N TYR A 73 -9.83 21.48 25.09
CA TYR A 73 -9.89 20.76 23.81
C TYR A 73 -9.41 19.32 23.99
N VAL A 74 -10.31 18.35 23.78
CA VAL A 74 -9.96 16.92 23.78
C VAL A 74 -9.61 16.49 22.36
N PRO A 75 -8.35 16.07 22.09
CA PRO A 75 -7.96 15.64 20.76
C PRO A 75 -8.60 14.30 20.40
N ASP A 76 -8.79 14.10 19.10
CA ASP A 76 -9.30 12.84 18.57
C ASP A 76 -8.43 11.64 18.96
N LYS A 77 -9.12 10.54 19.29
CA LYS A 77 -8.48 9.25 19.52
C LYS A 77 -7.80 8.78 18.23
N PRO A 78 -6.55 8.30 18.29
CA PRO A 78 -5.85 7.80 17.11
C PRO A 78 -6.63 6.61 16.51
N LYS A 79 -6.69 6.55 15.17
CA LYS A 79 -7.39 5.49 14.43
C LYS A 79 -6.46 4.34 14.02
N LEU A 80 -5.16 4.60 13.91
CA LEU A 80 -4.15 3.62 13.46
C LEU A 80 -3.16 3.33 14.58
N ALA A 81 -2.73 2.08 14.68
CA ALA A 81 -1.65 1.64 15.54
C ALA A 81 -0.54 1.00 14.72
N PHE A 82 0.69 1.17 15.18
CA PHE A 82 1.84 0.39 14.73
C PHE A 82 2.19 -0.58 15.84
N VAL A 83 2.12 -1.85 15.50
CA VAL A 83 2.32 -2.95 16.44
C VAL A 83 3.61 -3.64 16.04
N VAL A 84 4.56 -3.67 16.97
CA VAL A 84 5.82 -4.39 16.80
C VAL A 84 5.87 -5.57 17.75
N ARG A 85 6.31 -6.72 17.25
CA ARG A 85 6.53 -7.89 18.07
C ARG A 85 7.92 -7.87 18.71
N ILE A 86 7.95 -7.88 20.05
CA ILE A 86 9.20 -7.84 20.83
C ILE A 86 9.58 -9.22 21.38
N ARG A 87 8.61 -10.01 21.85
CA ARG A 87 8.89 -11.32 22.47
C ARG A 87 8.83 -12.49 21.47
N GLY A 88 9.63 -13.52 21.74
CA GLY A 88 9.63 -14.82 21.04
C GLY A 88 8.34 -15.63 21.23
N ILE A 89 8.24 -16.85 20.69
CA ILE A 89 7.00 -17.67 20.73
C ILE A 89 6.84 -18.42 22.08
N GLY A 90 7.95 -18.70 22.75
CA GLY A 90 7.98 -19.40 24.02
C GLY A 90 7.33 -18.59 25.15
N LYS A 91 6.66 -19.28 26.08
CA LYS A 91 6.02 -18.70 27.27
C LYS A 91 4.87 -17.71 26.97
N ILE A 92 4.24 -17.82 25.80
CA ILE A 92 3.04 -17.07 25.41
C ILE A 92 1.82 -17.99 25.48
N HIS A 93 0.75 -17.56 26.16
CA HIS A 93 -0.53 -18.26 26.20
C HIS A 93 -1.09 -18.49 24.78
N PRO A 94 -1.65 -19.66 24.45
CA PRO A 94 -2.10 -20.02 23.10
C PRO A 94 -3.06 -19.00 22.46
N ARG A 95 -3.95 -18.36 23.23
CA ARG A 95 -4.83 -17.29 22.70
C ARG A 95 -4.03 -16.12 22.13
N SER A 96 -3.01 -15.65 22.86
CA SER A 96 -2.16 -14.53 22.41
C SER A 96 -1.29 -14.90 21.22
N ARG A 97 -0.87 -16.17 21.12
CA ARG A 97 -0.16 -16.69 19.95
C ARG A 97 -1.03 -16.67 18.69
N LYS A 98 -2.31 -17.03 18.78
CA LYS A 98 -3.26 -16.95 17.66
C LYS A 98 -3.52 -15.51 17.23
N VAL A 99 -3.61 -14.58 18.18
CA VAL A 99 -3.74 -13.14 17.89
C VAL A 99 -2.57 -12.62 17.05
N LEU A 100 -1.33 -13.02 17.37
CA LEU A 100 -0.16 -12.64 16.56
C LEU A 100 -0.22 -13.15 15.13
N GLN A 101 -0.71 -14.38 14.97
CA GLN A 101 -0.84 -15.00 13.66
C GLN A 101 -1.85 -14.22 12.81
N LEU A 102 -2.97 -13.75 13.40
CA LEU A 102 -3.96 -12.92 12.71
C LEU A 102 -3.41 -11.55 12.29
N LEU A 103 -2.50 -10.97 13.08
CA LEU A 103 -1.79 -9.74 12.74
C LEU A 103 -0.57 -9.95 11.84
N HIS A 104 -0.31 -11.20 11.42
CA HIS A 104 0.82 -11.62 10.59
C HIS A 104 2.21 -11.39 11.22
N LEU A 105 2.28 -11.25 12.56
CA LEU A 105 3.52 -11.02 13.32
C LEU A 105 4.23 -12.34 13.66
N ARG A 106 4.70 -13.05 12.63
CA ARG A 106 5.30 -14.41 12.75
C ARG A 106 6.70 -14.39 13.35
N GLN A 107 7.50 -13.41 12.96
CA GLN A 107 8.89 -13.23 13.39
C GLN A 107 8.99 -12.12 14.45
N ILE A 108 10.04 -12.17 15.26
CA ILE A 108 10.43 -11.04 16.11
C ILE A 108 10.83 -9.89 15.19
N THR A 109 10.66 -8.64 15.64
CA THR A 109 10.90 -7.38 14.89
C THR A 109 9.99 -7.11 13.70
N PHE A 110 9.15 -8.08 13.30
CA PHE A 110 8.11 -7.78 12.32
C PHE A 110 7.10 -6.80 12.90
N ALA A 111 6.59 -5.92 12.03
CA ALA A 111 5.69 -4.86 12.40
C ALA A 111 4.49 -4.80 11.44
N ALA A 112 3.34 -4.45 11.98
CA ALA A 112 2.10 -4.34 11.21
C ALA A 112 1.35 -3.05 11.57
N LEU A 113 0.68 -2.46 10.57
CA LEU A 113 -0.27 -1.37 10.77
C LEU A 113 -1.67 -1.94 11.00
N ALA A 114 -2.26 -1.63 12.16
CA ALA A 114 -3.58 -2.11 12.55
C ALA A 114 -4.59 -0.95 12.67
N ARG A 115 -5.81 -1.15 12.14
CA ARG A 115 -6.91 -0.16 12.20
C ARG A 115 -7.71 -0.20 13.51
N LYS A 116 -7.71 -1.31 14.25
CA LYS A 116 -8.53 -1.46 15.46
C LYS A 116 -7.65 -1.53 16.71
N LEU A 117 -7.48 -0.39 17.37
CA LEU A 117 -6.69 -0.24 18.59
C LEU A 117 -7.26 -0.98 19.81
N LYS A 118 -8.58 -1.17 19.90
CA LYS A 118 -9.22 -1.82 21.06
C LYS A 118 -8.63 -3.21 21.33
N PHE A 119 -8.30 -3.93 20.27
CA PHE A 119 -7.75 -5.28 20.31
C PHE A 119 -6.32 -5.34 20.89
N CYS A 120 -5.52 -4.30 20.69
CA CYS A 120 -4.11 -4.28 21.13
C CYS A 120 -3.93 -3.92 22.61
N ARG A 121 -4.95 -3.35 23.28
CA ARG A 121 -4.84 -2.86 24.67
C ARG A 121 -4.70 -3.97 25.71
N HIS A 122 -5.11 -5.18 25.38
CA HIS A 122 -5.17 -6.27 26.36
C HIS A 122 -3.88 -7.10 26.45
N GLN A 123 -2.93 -6.91 25.53
CA GLN A 123 -1.73 -7.74 25.47
C GLN A 123 -0.46 -6.91 25.69
N LYS A 124 0.07 -6.98 26.91
CA LYS A 124 1.36 -6.40 27.35
C LYS A 124 2.60 -6.94 26.59
N PHE A 125 2.42 -7.75 25.55
CA PHE A 125 3.47 -8.48 24.83
C PHE A 125 3.98 -7.75 23.57
N TYR A 126 3.36 -6.63 23.19
CA TYR A 126 3.73 -5.77 22.08
C TYR A 126 3.82 -4.32 22.55
N GLN A 127 4.80 -3.56 22.05
CA GLN A 127 4.71 -2.11 22.11
C GLN A 127 3.76 -1.67 21.00
N SER A 128 2.59 -1.17 21.38
CA SER A 128 1.74 -0.40 20.48
C SER A 128 2.18 1.05 20.57
N ALA A 129 2.85 1.57 19.54
CA ALA A 129 2.94 3.02 19.38
C ALA A 129 1.52 3.51 19.03
N SER A 130 0.82 4.03 20.03
CA SER A 130 -0.58 4.44 19.93
C SER A 130 -0.78 5.67 19.04
N ARG A 131 0.29 6.39 18.68
CA ARG A 131 0.23 7.56 17.82
C ARG A 131 1.41 7.56 16.83
N LEU A 132 1.16 7.14 15.58
CA LEU A 132 2.14 7.38 14.52
C LEU A 132 1.98 8.78 13.94
N SER A 133 3.10 9.47 13.81
CA SER A 133 3.17 10.66 12.97
C SER A 133 3.23 10.25 11.50
N LEU A 134 2.69 11.10 10.62
CA LEU A 134 2.80 10.91 9.16
C LEU A 134 4.26 10.82 8.69
N ARG A 135 5.19 11.48 9.41
CA ARG A 135 6.63 11.40 9.14
C ARG A 135 7.15 9.98 9.32
N LEU A 136 6.78 9.31 10.40
CA LEU A 136 7.20 7.93 10.68
C LEU A 136 6.59 6.93 9.69
N ILE A 137 5.32 7.10 9.31
CA ILE A 137 4.70 6.22 8.31
C ILE A 137 5.43 6.37 6.96
N ARG A 138 5.74 7.60 6.57
CA ARG A 138 6.47 7.89 5.34
C ARG A 138 7.88 7.29 5.36
N SER A 139 8.63 7.48 6.44
CA SER A 139 9.98 6.92 6.55
C SER A 139 9.96 5.39 6.48
N LEU A 140 9.03 4.73 7.18
CA LEU A 140 8.88 3.27 7.14
C LEU A 140 8.50 2.76 5.75
N SER A 141 7.57 3.45 5.07
CA SER A 141 7.14 3.06 3.72
C SER A 141 8.26 3.16 2.70
N HIS A 142 9.19 4.12 2.85
CA HIS A 142 10.32 4.27 1.93
C HIS A 142 11.51 3.38 2.31
N ALA A 143 11.74 3.15 3.61
CA ALA A 143 12.90 2.41 4.10
C ALA A 143 12.73 0.89 4.06
N SER A 144 11.52 0.37 4.25
CA SER A 144 11.28 -1.09 4.29
C SER A 144 9.99 -1.49 3.57
N PRO A 145 9.88 -1.27 2.25
CA PRO A 145 8.72 -1.68 1.48
C PRO A 145 8.75 -3.19 1.21
N ARG A 146 8.00 -3.97 2.00
CA ARG A 146 7.68 -5.36 1.63
C ARG A 146 6.32 -5.39 0.95
N LEU A 147 6.32 -5.39 -0.39
CA LEU A 147 5.12 -5.55 -1.19
C LEU A 147 4.86 -7.04 -1.43
N GLU A 148 3.93 -7.62 -0.67
CA GLU A 148 3.40 -8.95 -1.00
C GLU A 148 2.40 -8.81 -2.14
N TYR A 149 2.86 -9.08 -3.37
CA TYR A 149 1.95 -9.30 -4.49
C TYR A 149 1.32 -10.68 -4.33
N ASN A 150 -0.01 -10.72 -4.23
CA ASN A 150 -0.78 -11.95 -4.38
C ASN A 150 -0.66 -12.44 -5.84
N ARG A 151 0.49 -13.02 -6.20
CA ARG A 151 0.58 -13.87 -7.38
C ARG A 151 -0.16 -15.15 -7.03
N ARG A 152 -1.47 -15.20 -7.32
CA ARG A 152 -2.03 -16.48 -7.77
C ARG A 152 -1.28 -16.79 -9.07
N ILE A 153 -0.18 -17.53 -8.96
CA ILE A 153 0.54 -18.07 -10.10
C ILE A 153 -0.50 -18.90 -10.86
N PRO A 154 -0.88 -18.56 -12.11
CA PRO A 154 -1.69 -19.49 -12.88
C PRO A 154 -0.91 -20.81 -12.97
N PRO A 155 -1.53 -21.97 -12.73
CA PRO A 155 -0.81 -23.23 -12.77
C PRO A 155 -0.05 -23.35 -14.10
N PRO A 156 1.17 -23.91 -14.11
CA PRO A 156 1.84 -24.20 -15.37
C PRO A 156 0.88 -25.03 -16.23
N LYS A 157 0.62 -24.55 -17.45
CA LYS A 157 -0.08 -25.35 -18.45
C LYS A 157 0.86 -26.50 -18.80
N TYR A 158 0.73 -27.62 -18.11
CA TYR A 158 1.27 -28.88 -18.61
C TYR A 158 0.43 -29.22 -19.84
N SER A 159 1.04 -29.11 -21.02
CA SER A 159 0.58 -29.83 -22.20
C SER A 159 0.89 -31.30 -21.96
N CYS A 160 -0.14 -32.14 -22.04
CA CYS A 160 0.03 -33.57 -22.31
C CYS A 160 0.73 -33.77 -23.66
#